data_AF-A0A4Q5PZJ2-F1
#
_entry.id   AF-A0A4Q5PZJ2-F1
#
_cell.length_a   1.000
_cell.length_b   1.000
_cell.length_c   1.000
_cell.angle_alpha   90.00
_cell.angle_beta   90.00
_cell.angle_gamma   90.00
#
_symmetry.space_group_name_H-M   'P 1'
#
loop_
_entity.id
_entity.type
_entity.pdbx_description
1 polymer ?
#
loop_
_entity_poly.entity_id
_entity_poly.type
_entity_poly.pdbx_seq_one_letter_code
_entity_poly.pdbx_strand_id
1 'polypeptide(L)'
;MGIFLKEHIAHTLKLTDDFSLANTKKIEYLYNHLIEEIKPRKFKTERGKDYYCFNCLISEKEVVLKSDYFVGIDWLTNDRFIHVEPKLNIEISKSFETISSIGDDDISEEDIRNYEKEAEKNAKDGIAREVDVIAMLLEIMSHKEVAKYTDKLLLIDWKALEIPINQKQDLLTPFLVVKFLKLLQDIVRKGLKKSYYKVTENLNNRVKGKILIGQQIKQNVFKNRLISTVCEYQVFGEDSIENRFLKRVYLFCAKYVENNANFFKDRNNISWIINYIRPTFEKISSEVDLHEIKDFENGDYLFRNGR
;
A
#
# COMPACT_ATOMS: atom_id res chain seq x y z
N MET A 1 -3.27 20.20 3.59
CA MET A 1 -4.25 20.41 2.50
C MET A 1 -3.55 20.02 1.20
N GLY A 2 -4.19 19.24 0.33
CA GLY A 2 -3.59 18.73 -0.90
C GLY A 2 -3.85 19.60 -2.12
N ILE A 3 -2.92 19.60 -3.07
CA ILE A 3 -3.11 20.12 -4.43
C ILE A 3 -3.46 18.94 -5.32
N PHE A 4 -4.63 18.99 -5.94
CA PHE A 4 -5.09 17.96 -6.86
C PHE A 4 -4.73 18.36 -8.29
N LEU A 5 -3.91 17.54 -8.94
CA LEU A 5 -3.53 17.67 -10.34
C LEU A 5 -4.17 16.54 -11.13
N LYS A 6 -4.51 16.82 -12.38
CA LYS A 6 -4.76 15.77 -13.38
C LYS A 6 -3.53 15.67 -14.27
N GLU A 7 -3.27 14.50 -14.85
CA GLU A 7 -2.20 14.31 -15.85
C GLU A 7 -2.23 15.40 -16.94
N HIS A 8 -1.06 15.99 -17.21
CA HIS A 8 -0.86 17.10 -18.18
C HIS A 8 -1.58 18.41 -17.88
N ILE A 9 -2.13 18.59 -16.68
CA ILE A 9 -2.67 19.88 -16.24
C ILE A 9 -1.63 20.57 -15.36
N ALA A 10 -1.37 21.84 -15.68
CA ALA A 10 -0.51 22.68 -14.88
C ALA A 10 -1.35 23.40 -13.81
N HIS A 11 -0.86 23.40 -12.57
CA HIS A 11 -1.43 24.22 -11.49
C HIS A 11 -0.44 25.31 -11.10
N THR A 12 -0.93 26.53 -10.92
CA THR A 12 -0.08 27.68 -10.65
C THR A 12 -0.35 28.22 -9.25
N LEU A 13 0.71 28.34 -8.46
CA LEU A 13 0.69 28.95 -7.13
C LEU A 13 1.34 30.32 -7.21
N LYS A 14 0.66 31.35 -6.71
CA LYS A 14 1.22 32.69 -6.59
C LYS A 14 2.10 32.79 -5.36
N LEU A 15 3.24 33.44 -5.51
CA LEU A 15 4.18 33.67 -4.42
C LEU A 15 3.74 34.86 -3.58
N THR A 16 3.83 34.72 -2.25
CA THR A 16 3.50 35.79 -1.30
C THR A 16 4.41 35.75 -0.07
N ASP A 17 4.69 36.92 0.49
CA ASP A 17 5.37 37.09 1.78
C ASP A 17 4.37 37.20 2.96
N ASP A 18 3.07 37.18 2.67
CA ASP A 18 2.03 37.16 3.70
C ASP A 18 1.76 35.70 4.13
N PHE A 19 2.28 35.35 5.31
CA PHE A 19 2.10 34.03 5.92
C PHE A 19 0.63 33.71 6.20
N SER A 20 -0.17 34.69 6.64
CA SER A 20 -1.59 34.47 6.95
C SER A 20 -2.35 34.13 5.67
N LEU A 21 -2.13 34.92 4.61
CA LEU A 21 -2.74 34.68 3.30
C LEU A 21 -2.35 33.31 2.73
N ALA A 22 -1.06 32.97 2.78
CA ALA A 22 -0.56 31.67 2.32
C ALA A 22 -1.15 30.49 3.11
N ASN A 23 -1.46 30.67 4.40
CA ASN A 23 -2.00 29.61 5.24
C ASN A 23 -3.53 29.45 5.07
N THR A 24 -4.27 30.54 4.85
CA THR A 24 -5.72 30.50 4.61
C THR A 24 -6.05 30.03 3.18
N LYS A 25 -5.27 30.46 2.17
CA LYS A 25 -5.50 30.14 0.75
C LYS A 25 -4.41 29.24 0.16
N LYS A 26 -4.18 28.07 0.76
CA LYS A 26 -3.10 27.12 0.38
C LYS A 26 -3.18 26.60 -1.07
N ILE A 27 -4.35 26.63 -1.69
CA ILE A 27 -4.56 26.17 -3.07
C ILE A 27 -4.03 27.19 -4.09
N GLU A 28 -4.04 28.47 -3.75
CA GLU A 28 -3.70 29.57 -4.68
C GLU A 28 -2.32 30.18 -4.38
N TYR A 29 -1.89 30.19 -3.12
CA TYR A 29 -0.69 30.91 -2.68
C TYR A 29 0.33 30.01 -1.99
N LEU A 30 1.60 30.26 -2.29
CA LEU A 30 2.75 29.65 -1.60
C LEU A 30 3.57 30.74 -0.91
N TYR A 31 4.00 30.46 0.32
CA TYR A 31 4.88 31.35 1.06
C TYR A 31 6.29 31.32 0.46
N ASN A 32 6.88 32.48 0.18
CA ASN A 32 8.18 32.59 -0.51
C ASN A 32 9.31 31.75 0.11
N HIS A 33 9.37 31.68 1.44
CA HIS A 33 10.40 30.90 2.12
C HIS A 33 10.28 29.38 1.87
N LEU A 34 9.11 28.88 1.50
CA LEU A 34 8.89 27.44 1.28
C LEU A 34 9.38 26.96 -0.10
N ILE A 35 9.84 27.86 -0.98
CA ILE A 35 10.34 27.49 -2.31
C ILE A 35 11.53 26.52 -2.20
N GLU A 36 12.42 26.73 -1.22
CA GLU A 36 13.59 25.86 -1.00
C GLU A 36 13.23 24.45 -0.51
N GLU A 37 12.02 24.27 0.01
CA GLU A 37 11.51 22.96 0.41
C GLU A 37 11.04 22.12 -0.78
N ILE A 38 10.71 22.76 -1.91
CA ILE A 38 10.21 22.06 -3.10
C ILE A 38 11.34 21.25 -3.73
N LYS A 39 11.29 19.94 -3.53
CA LYS A 39 12.28 18.99 -4.05
C LYS A 39 11.55 17.86 -4.78
N PRO A 40 11.24 18.02 -6.08
CA PRO A 40 10.59 16.97 -6.84
C PRO A 40 11.43 15.69 -6.82
N ARG A 41 10.82 14.56 -6.47
CA ARG A 41 11.52 13.29 -6.42
C ARG A 41 11.76 12.74 -7.82
N LYS A 42 12.94 12.16 -7.98
CA LYS A 42 13.30 11.43 -9.20
C LYS A 42 12.67 10.04 -9.16
N PHE A 43 11.88 9.71 -10.18
CA PHE A 43 11.23 8.41 -10.33
C PHE A 43 12.16 7.39 -10.99
N LYS A 44 12.70 7.71 -12.17
CA LYS A 44 13.62 6.82 -12.90
C LYS A 44 14.57 7.59 -13.81
N THR A 45 15.65 6.92 -14.22
CA THR A 45 16.48 7.31 -15.36
C THR A 45 16.26 6.33 -16.49
N GLU A 46 15.95 6.82 -17.67
CA GLU A 46 15.80 5.99 -18.87
C GLU A 46 16.51 6.66 -20.05
N ARG A 47 17.41 5.90 -20.71
CA ARG A 47 18.22 6.39 -21.84
C ARG A 47 18.98 7.70 -21.56
N GLY A 48 19.50 7.84 -20.33
CA GLY A 48 20.23 9.03 -19.90
C GLY A 48 19.36 10.25 -19.56
N LYS A 49 18.02 10.12 -19.61
CA LYS A 49 17.08 11.16 -19.20
C LYS A 49 16.47 10.82 -17.84
N ASP A 50 16.46 11.81 -16.95
CA ASP A 50 15.82 11.72 -15.65
C ASP A 50 14.34 12.11 -15.73
N TYR A 51 13.50 11.31 -15.10
CA TYR A 51 12.06 11.51 -14.99
C TYR A 51 11.70 11.76 -13.53
N TYR A 52 11.02 12.87 -13.26
CA TYR A 52 10.58 13.28 -11.93
C TYR A 52 9.09 13.01 -11.75
N CYS A 53 8.65 12.77 -10.52
CA CYS A 53 7.24 12.51 -10.21
C CYS A 53 6.33 13.68 -10.64
N PHE A 54 6.84 14.89 -10.53
CA PHE A 54 6.24 16.11 -11.07
C PHE A 54 7.34 17.09 -11.44
N ASN A 55 7.02 18.03 -12.33
CA ASN A 55 7.90 19.13 -12.72
C ASN A 55 7.46 20.41 -12.03
N CYS A 56 8.43 21.21 -11.60
CA CYS A 56 8.20 22.50 -10.95
C CYS A 56 8.99 23.57 -11.69
N LEU A 57 8.32 24.61 -12.16
CA LEU A 57 8.92 25.79 -12.77
C LEU A 57 8.70 26.96 -11.82
N ILE A 58 9.79 27.49 -11.26
CA ILE A 58 9.77 28.59 -10.30
C ILE A 58 10.11 29.88 -11.05
N SER A 59 9.26 30.88 -10.92
CA SER A 59 9.45 32.26 -11.41
C SER A 59 9.42 33.23 -10.22
N GLU A 60 9.78 34.49 -10.43
CA GLU A 60 9.82 35.50 -9.36
C GLU A 60 8.47 35.73 -8.64
N LYS A 61 7.35 35.44 -9.31
CA LYS A 61 6.00 35.72 -8.80
C LYS A 61 5.12 34.49 -8.65
N GLU A 62 5.54 33.35 -9.20
CA GLU A 62 4.70 32.17 -9.29
C GLU A 62 5.50 30.87 -9.38
N VAL A 63 4.88 29.79 -8.92
CA VAL A 63 5.36 28.42 -9.04
C VAL A 63 4.36 27.64 -9.85
N VAL A 64 4.79 27.12 -11.01
CA VAL A 64 3.97 26.31 -11.89
C VAL A 64 4.34 24.84 -11.70
N LEU A 65 3.37 24.08 -11.20
CA LEU A 65 3.46 22.63 -11.00
C LEU A 65 2.86 21.92 -12.21
N LYS A 66 3.58 20.96 -12.77
CA LYS A 66 3.12 20.15 -13.91
C LYS A 66 3.26 18.68 -13.59
N SER A 67 2.20 17.92 -13.76
CA SER A 67 2.23 16.46 -13.76
C SER A 67 2.60 15.95 -15.16
N ASP A 68 3.51 14.98 -15.22
CA ASP A 68 3.75 14.18 -16.43
C ASP A 68 2.77 12.98 -16.44
N TYR A 69 3.24 11.77 -16.74
CA TYR A 69 2.44 10.54 -16.83
C TYR A 69 2.42 9.71 -15.52
N PHE A 70 2.75 10.32 -14.39
CA PHE A 70 2.84 9.62 -13.10
C PHE A 70 1.61 9.92 -12.26
N VAL A 71 0.90 8.86 -11.86
CA VAL A 71 -0.25 8.92 -10.94
C VAL A 71 0.25 8.61 -9.54
N GLY A 72 -0.22 9.36 -8.54
CA GLY A 72 0.13 9.10 -7.15
C GLY A 72 0.16 10.34 -6.26
N ILE A 73 0.80 10.20 -5.10
CA ILE A 73 0.81 11.20 -4.03
C ILE A 73 2.26 11.46 -3.63
N ASP A 74 2.64 12.73 -3.53
CA ASP A 74 3.96 13.13 -3.03
C ASP A 74 3.88 14.44 -2.24
N TRP A 75 4.86 14.70 -1.38
CA TRP A 75 5.01 15.99 -0.70
C TRP A 75 5.49 17.06 -1.69
N LEU A 76 4.85 18.24 -1.62
CA LEU A 76 5.34 19.46 -2.24
C LEU A 76 6.19 20.27 -1.26
N THR A 77 5.66 20.47 -0.05
CA THR A 77 6.31 21.08 1.11
C THR A 77 6.01 20.22 2.33
N ASN A 78 6.64 20.51 3.48
CA ASN A 78 6.42 19.71 4.69
C ASN A 78 4.95 19.70 5.18
N ASP A 79 4.11 20.64 4.72
CA ASP A 79 2.70 20.80 5.11
C ASP A 79 1.69 20.64 3.96
N ARG A 80 2.16 20.38 2.73
CA ARG A 80 1.31 20.27 1.52
C ARG A 80 1.76 19.14 0.62
N PHE A 81 0.80 18.33 0.18
CA PHE A 81 1.04 17.25 -0.77
C PHE A 81 0.42 17.56 -2.13
N ILE A 82 0.93 16.92 -3.17
CA ILE A 82 0.38 16.86 -4.51
C ILE A 82 -0.23 15.47 -4.71
N HIS A 83 -1.45 15.43 -5.24
CA HIS A 83 -2.14 14.22 -5.66
C HIS A 83 -2.39 14.31 -7.16
N VAL A 84 -1.81 13.42 -7.95
CA VAL A 84 -2.01 13.35 -9.40
C VAL A 84 -3.00 12.24 -9.73
N GLU A 85 -4.13 12.60 -10.32
CA GLU A 85 -5.15 11.68 -10.80
C GLU A 85 -4.95 11.30 -12.28
N PRO A 86 -5.34 10.06 -12.68
CA PRO A 86 -5.26 9.62 -14.07
C PRO A 86 -6.10 10.52 -14.98
N LYS A 87 -5.63 10.79 -16.20
CA LYS A 87 -6.35 11.66 -17.15
C LYS A 87 -7.72 11.12 -17.53
N LEU A 88 -7.95 9.82 -17.44
CA LEU A 88 -9.09 9.16 -18.10
C LEU A 88 -10.41 9.28 -17.32
N ASN A 89 -10.42 9.88 -16.14
CA ASN A 89 -11.62 10.04 -15.30
C ASN A 89 -12.26 11.45 -15.42
N ILE A 90 -12.16 12.06 -16.62
CA ILE A 90 -12.51 13.47 -16.89
C ILE A 90 -13.95 13.81 -16.51
N GLU A 91 -14.90 12.93 -16.85
CA GLU A 91 -16.33 13.22 -16.72
C GLU A 91 -16.82 13.24 -15.27
N ILE A 92 -16.25 12.40 -14.40
CA ILE A 92 -16.57 12.38 -12.96
C ILE A 92 -16.00 13.61 -12.28
N SER A 93 -14.76 14.01 -12.61
CA SER A 93 -14.19 15.24 -12.03
C SER A 93 -14.94 16.49 -12.50
N LYS A 94 -15.42 16.53 -13.76
CA LYS A 94 -16.24 17.63 -14.26
C LYS A 94 -17.61 17.70 -13.57
N SER A 95 -18.27 16.56 -13.35
CA SER A 95 -19.54 16.55 -12.63
C SER A 95 -19.35 16.97 -11.17
N PHE A 96 -18.28 16.51 -10.51
CA PHE A 96 -17.91 16.96 -9.17
C PHE A 96 -17.54 18.45 -9.10
N GLU A 97 -16.76 18.97 -10.04
CA GLU A 97 -16.43 20.41 -10.12
C GLU A 97 -17.67 21.27 -10.36
N THR A 98 -18.60 20.79 -11.20
CA THR A 98 -19.88 21.46 -11.46
C THR A 98 -20.73 21.49 -10.19
N ILE A 99 -20.82 20.38 -9.46
CA ILE A 99 -21.57 20.27 -8.21
C ILE A 99 -20.93 21.14 -7.11
N SER A 100 -19.60 21.15 -6.96
CA SER A 100 -18.93 22.02 -5.98
C SER A 100 -18.98 23.51 -6.32
N SER A 101 -19.25 23.87 -7.58
CA SER A 101 -19.43 25.27 -7.99
C SER A 101 -20.86 25.80 -7.73
N ILE A 102 -21.81 24.91 -7.45
CA ILE A 102 -23.16 25.24 -7.00
C ILE A 102 -23.10 25.24 -5.47
N GLY A 103 -23.35 26.39 -4.83
CA GLY A 103 -23.28 26.49 -3.37
C GLY A 103 -24.26 25.54 -2.67
N ASP A 104 -23.91 25.05 -1.48
CA ASP A 104 -24.66 24.06 -0.68
C ASP A 104 -26.15 24.40 -0.46
N ASP A 105 -26.56 25.67 -0.62
CA ASP A 105 -27.92 26.15 -0.39
C ASP A 105 -28.87 26.03 -1.60
N ASP A 106 -28.38 25.70 -2.81
CA ASP A 106 -29.17 25.69 -4.05
C ASP A 106 -29.46 24.29 -4.64
N ILE A 107 -29.03 23.20 -3.98
CA ILE A 107 -29.19 21.85 -4.50
C ILE A 107 -30.41 21.17 -3.85
N SER A 108 -31.50 20.99 -4.60
CA SER A 108 -32.67 20.25 -4.11
C SER A 108 -32.43 18.74 -4.14
N GLU A 109 -33.12 17.97 -3.29
CA GLU A 109 -33.08 16.49 -3.31
C GLU A 109 -33.47 15.92 -4.68
N GLU A 110 -34.26 16.66 -5.46
CA GLU A 110 -34.71 16.27 -6.79
C GLU A 110 -33.60 16.47 -7.84
N ASP A 111 -32.73 17.46 -7.67
CA ASP A 111 -31.55 17.68 -8.51
C ASP A 111 -30.52 16.57 -8.29
N ILE A 112 -30.24 16.20 -7.03
CA ILE A 112 -29.34 15.08 -6.70
C ILE A 112 -29.80 13.80 -7.38
N ARG A 113 -31.10 13.52 -7.33
CA ARG A 113 -31.70 12.31 -7.91
C ARG A 113 -31.65 12.31 -9.44
N ASN A 114 -31.73 13.48 -10.07
CA ASN A 114 -31.57 13.62 -11.51
C ASN A 114 -30.11 13.45 -11.93
N TYR A 115 -29.15 14.00 -11.17
CA TYR A 115 -27.72 13.78 -11.40
C TYR A 115 -27.31 12.32 -11.22
N GLU A 116 -27.84 11.61 -10.21
CA GLU A 116 -27.64 10.17 -10.03
C GLU A 116 -28.17 9.38 -11.23
N LYS A 117 -29.37 9.71 -11.72
CA LYS A 117 -29.96 9.08 -12.91
C LYS A 117 -29.17 9.37 -14.19
N GLU A 118 -28.65 10.58 -14.36
CA GLU A 118 -27.79 10.92 -15.50
C GLU A 118 -26.44 10.21 -15.42
N ALA A 119 -25.82 10.13 -14.24
CA ALA A 119 -24.60 9.37 -14.02
C ALA A 119 -24.78 7.88 -14.33
N GLU A 120 -25.89 7.27 -13.89
CA GLU A 120 -26.24 5.88 -14.21
C GLU A 120 -26.50 5.64 -15.71
N LYS A 121 -27.12 6.62 -16.39
CA LYS A 121 -27.37 6.57 -17.83
C LYS A 121 -26.07 6.70 -18.64
N ASN A 122 -25.21 7.64 -18.25
CA ASN A 122 -23.89 7.86 -18.86
C ASN A 122 -22.93 6.67 -18.65
N ALA A 123 -23.05 5.96 -17.52
CA ALA A 123 -22.34 4.71 -17.26
C ALA A 123 -22.82 3.55 -18.15
N LYS A 124 -24.11 3.50 -18.51
CA LYS A 124 -24.70 2.47 -19.38
C LYS A 124 -24.44 2.70 -20.88
N ASP A 125 -24.38 3.95 -21.33
CA ASP A 125 -24.12 4.30 -22.73
C ASP A 125 -22.62 4.23 -23.12
N GLY A 126 -21.73 3.87 -22.19
CA GLY A 126 -20.31 3.63 -22.45
C GLY A 126 -19.47 4.89 -22.71
N ILE A 127 -20.03 6.08 -22.44
CA ILE A 127 -19.40 7.39 -22.64
C ILE A 127 -18.45 7.74 -21.47
N ALA A 128 -18.71 7.22 -20.26
CA ALA A 128 -17.82 7.32 -19.11
C ALA A 128 -17.17 5.96 -18.79
N ARG A 129 -16.02 5.67 -19.40
CA ARG A 129 -15.18 4.51 -19.01
C ARG A 129 -14.14 4.96 -18.01
N GLU A 130 -14.38 4.65 -16.74
CA GLU A 130 -13.36 4.79 -15.70
C GLU A 130 -12.25 3.75 -15.96
N VAL A 131 -10.99 4.19 -15.96
CA VAL A 131 -9.88 3.24 -16.06
C VAL A 131 -9.62 2.65 -14.70
N ASP A 132 -10.00 1.38 -14.53
CA ASP A 132 -9.60 0.58 -13.38
C ASP A 132 -8.10 0.28 -13.48
N VAL A 133 -7.27 1.10 -12.83
CA VAL A 133 -5.81 0.93 -12.80
C VAL A 133 -5.42 -0.38 -12.11
N ILE A 134 -6.19 -0.80 -11.10
CA ILE A 134 -5.99 -2.06 -10.37
C ILE A 134 -6.25 -3.24 -11.32
N ALA A 135 -7.21 -3.08 -12.24
CA ALA A 135 -7.49 -4.06 -13.28
C ALA A 135 -6.28 -4.42 -14.11
N MET A 136 -5.74 -3.35 -14.68
CA MET A 136 -4.68 -3.41 -15.66
C MET A 136 -3.46 -3.99 -15.00
N LEU A 137 -3.20 -3.60 -13.75
CA LEU A 137 -2.15 -4.17 -12.93
C LEU A 137 -2.33 -5.68 -12.71
N LEU A 138 -3.51 -6.14 -12.29
CA LEU A 138 -3.78 -7.56 -12.05
C LEU A 138 -3.52 -8.43 -13.28
N GLU A 139 -3.89 -7.91 -14.45
CA GLU A 139 -3.67 -8.56 -15.72
C GLU A 139 -2.18 -8.58 -16.08
N ILE A 140 -1.50 -7.43 -16.00
CA ILE A 140 -0.05 -7.30 -16.21
C ILE A 140 0.73 -8.26 -15.29
N MET A 141 0.38 -8.31 -14.01
CA MET A 141 1.02 -9.16 -13.01
C MET A 141 0.75 -10.65 -13.21
N SER A 142 -0.27 -11.02 -13.99
CA SER A 142 -0.50 -12.43 -14.34
C SER A 142 0.51 -12.95 -15.37
N HIS A 143 1.20 -12.05 -16.09
CA HIS A 143 2.27 -12.38 -17.01
C HIS A 143 3.65 -12.35 -16.31
N LYS A 144 4.24 -13.53 -16.14
CA LYS A 144 5.53 -13.72 -15.44
C LYS A 144 6.68 -12.87 -15.97
N GLU A 145 6.72 -12.64 -17.28
CA GLU A 145 7.78 -11.82 -17.90
C GLU A 145 7.63 -10.34 -17.58
N VAL A 146 6.40 -9.83 -17.49
CA VAL A 146 6.15 -8.42 -17.18
C VAL A 146 6.29 -8.16 -15.69
N ALA A 147 5.93 -9.13 -14.85
CA ALA A 147 6.07 -9.05 -13.39
C ALA A 147 7.51 -8.73 -12.92
N LYS A 148 8.54 -9.09 -13.70
CA LYS A 148 9.95 -8.77 -13.41
C LYS A 148 10.24 -7.26 -13.47
N TYR A 149 9.48 -6.52 -14.26
CA TYR A 149 9.66 -5.07 -14.45
C TYR A 149 8.75 -4.25 -13.52
N THR A 150 7.91 -4.90 -12.70
CA THR A 150 6.98 -4.23 -11.78
C THR A 150 7.67 -3.33 -10.77
N ASP A 151 8.92 -3.61 -10.42
CA ASP A 151 9.69 -2.75 -9.50
C ASP A 151 10.02 -1.38 -10.09
N LYS A 152 9.89 -1.21 -11.43
CA LYS A 152 10.05 0.07 -12.12
C LYS A 152 8.73 0.83 -12.28
N LEU A 153 7.60 0.26 -11.83
CA LEU A 153 6.27 0.88 -11.95
C LEU A 153 5.92 1.76 -10.75
N LEU A 154 6.59 1.57 -9.62
CA LEU A 154 6.22 2.22 -8.37
C LEU A 154 7.45 2.74 -7.64
N LEU A 155 7.34 3.98 -7.14
CA LEU A 155 8.29 4.60 -6.24
C LEU A 155 7.60 4.78 -4.88
N ILE A 156 8.15 4.17 -3.83
CA ILE A 156 7.72 4.38 -2.45
C ILE A 156 8.92 4.90 -1.66
N ASP A 157 8.73 6.03 -0.98
CA ASP A 157 9.72 6.56 -0.04
C ASP A 157 9.33 6.20 1.40
N TRP A 158 10.02 5.21 1.97
CA TRP A 158 9.79 4.75 3.34
C TRP A 158 10.37 5.67 4.42
N LYS A 159 11.20 6.66 4.06
CA LYS A 159 11.83 7.59 5.01
C LYS A 159 11.10 8.93 5.10
N ALA A 160 10.24 9.23 4.13
CA ALA A 160 9.46 10.45 4.10
C ALA A 160 8.41 10.46 5.23
N LEU A 161 7.93 11.67 5.55
CA LEU A 161 6.83 11.86 6.51
C LEU A 161 5.53 11.28 5.96
N GLU A 162 4.66 10.80 6.85
CA GLU A 162 3.37 10.22 6.48
C GLU A 162 2.39 11.29 5.97
N ILE A 163 1.79 11.04 4.80
CA ILE A 163 0.80 11.94 4.21
C ILE A 163 -0.60 11.55 4.72
N PRO A 164 -1.36 12.46 5.36
CA PRO A 164 -2.73 12.18 5.73
C PRO A 164 -3.61 12.14 4.47
N ILE A 165 -4.18 10.97 4.17
CA ILE A 165 -5.06 10.74 3.01
C ILE A 165 -6.45 10.28 3.46
N ASN A 166 -7.47 10.58 2.65
CA ASN A 166 -8.80 9.98 2.82
C ASN A 166 -8.79 8.58 2.20
N GLN A 167 -9.42 7.59 2.86
CA GLN A 167 -9.39 6.18 2.42
C GLN A 167 -9.83 5.94 0.95
N LYS A 168 -10.67 6.81 0.37
CA LYS A 168 -11.11 6.71 -1.02
C LYS A 168 -10.01 7.00 -2.05
N GLN A 169 -8.90 7.63 -1.65
CA GLN A 169 -7.79 8.04 -2.51
C GLN A 169 -6.65 7.01 -2.55
N ASP A 170 -6.78 5.90 -1.82
CA ASP A 170 -5.70 4.91 -1.68
C ASP A 170 -5.69 3.88 -2.83
N LEU A 171 -4.93 4.21 -3.89
CA LEU A 171 -4.61 3.28 -4.98
C LEU A 171 -3.41 2.37 -4.65
N LEU A 172 -2.62 2.73 -3.63
CA LEU A 172 -1.36 2.06 -3.30
C LEU A 172 -1.60 0.76 -2.54
N THR A 173 -2.48 0.76 -1.54
CA THR A 173 -2.76 -0.43 -0.74
C THR A 173 -3.36 -1.57 -1.59
N PRO A 174 -4.36 -1.34 -2.46
CA PRO A 174 -4.83 -2.38 -3.38
C PRO A 174 -3.71 -2.91 -4.29
N PHE A 175 -2.83 -2.04 -4.81
CA PHE A 175 -1.67 -2.44 -5.61
C PHE A 175 -0.76 -3.40 -4.83
N LEU A 176 -0.40 -3.05 -3.59
CA LEU A 176 0.51 -3.84 -2.75
C LEU A 176 -0.10 -5.19 -2.37
N VAL A 177 -1.40 -5.21 -2.07
CA VAL A 177 -2.14 -6.44 -1.77
C VAL A 177 -2.11 -7.39 -2.96
N VAL A 178 -2.41 -6.90 -4.16
CA VAL A 178 -2.35 -7.69 -5.39
C VAL A 178 -0.94 -8.21 -5.65
N LYS A 179 0.08 -7.34 -5.53
CA LYS A 179 1.48 -7.71 -5.73
C LYS A 179 1.88 -8.82 -4.78
N PHE A 180 1.56 -8.67 -3.51
CA PHE A 180 1.84 -9.65 -2.47
C PHE A 180 1.14 -10.99 -2.74
N LEU A 181 -0.16 -11.00 -3.06
CA LEU A 181 -0.90 -12.23 -3.31
C LEU A 181 -0.35 -13.03 -4.48
N LYS A 182 0.11 -12.35 -5.55
CA LYS A 182 0.76 -13.00 -6.70
C LYS A 182 2.12 -13.59 -6.35
N LEU A 183 2.95 -12.84 -5.62
CA LEU A 183 4.23 -13.36 -5.12
C LEU A 183 4.02 -14.57 -4.20
N LEU A 184 3.05 -14.48 -3.30
CA LEU A 184 2.71 -15.55 -2.38
C LEU A 184 2.19 -16.79 -3.11
N GLN A 185 1.36 -16.61 -4.14
CA GLN A 185 0.93 -17.72 -5.00
C GLN A 185 2.12 -18.44 -5.63
N ASP A 186 3.12 -17.70 -6.13
CA ASP A 186 4.31 -18.32 -6.73
C ASP A 186 5.20 -19.03 -5.71
N ILE A 187 5.25 -18.54 -4.46
CA ILE A 187 5.92 -19.25 -3.35
C ILE A 187 5.18 -20.54 -3.03
N VAL A 188 3.85 -20.48 -2.85
CA VAL A 188 3.01 -21.64 -2.53
C VAL A 188 3.09 -22.71 -3.62
N ARG A 189 3.14 -22.31 -4.90
CA ARG A 189 3.35 -23.24 -6.03
C ARG A 189 4.64 -24.05 -5.93
N LYS A 190 5.71 -23.45 -5.37
CA LYS A 190 7.01 -24.12 -5.15
C LYS A 190 7.05 -24.90 -3.83
N GLY A 191 6.14 -24.60 -2.92
CA GLY A 191 6.12 -25.09 -1.55
C GLY A 191 6.81 -24.12 -0.59
N LEU A 192 6.33 -24.08 0.64
CA LEU A 192 6.91 -23.23 1.68
C LEU A 192 8.30 -23.73 2.07
N LYS A 193 9.18 -22.77 2.38
CA LYS A 193 10.54 -23.08 2.84
C LYS A 193 10.47 -23.80 4.19
N LYS A 194 11.09 -24.98 4.26
CA LYS A 194 11.33 -25.70 5.51
C LYS A 194 12.61 -25.21 6.16
N SER A 195 12.57 -24.97 7.46
CA SER A 195 13.74 -24.56 8.24
C SER A 195 13.68 -25.15 9.64
N TYR A 196 14.81 -25.10 10.34
CA TYR A 196 14.87 -25.39 11.76
C TYR A 196 14.38 -24.17 12.54
N TYR A 197 13.36 -24.34 13.36
CA TYR A 197 12.90 -23.32 14.30
C TYR A 197 12.83 -23.89 15.72
N LYS A 198 12.97 -23.01 16.70
CA LYS A 198 12.94 -23.38 18.12
C LYS A 198 11.50 -23.53 18.58
N VAL A 199 11.22 -24.58 19.32
CA VAL A 199 9.94 -24.82 19.99
C VAL A 199 10.22 -24.98 21.48
N THR A 200 9.44 -24.27 22.28
CA THR A 200 9.44 -24.42 23.74
C THR A 200 8.16 -25.14 24.15
N GLU A 201 8.30 -26.29 24.80
CA GLU A 201 7.18 -27.14 25.20
C GLU A 201 7.40 -27.76 26.58
N ASN A 202 6.32 -27.93 27.35
CA ASN A 202 6.35 -28.66 28.62
C ASN A 202 6.05 -30.14 28.38
N LEU A 203 7.11 -30.94 28.24
CA LEU A 203 7.04 -32.35 27.88
C LEU A 203 6.77 -33.21 29.12
N ASN A 204 5.82 -34.13 29.03
CA ASN A 204 5.52 -35.07 30.10
C ASN A 204 6.36 -36.35 29.98
N ASN A 205 6.96 -36.82 31.08
CA ASN A 205 7.76 -38.06 31.12
C ASN A 205 8.92 -38.11 30.11
N ARG A 206 9.36 -36.97 29.57
CA ARG A 206 10.38 -36.91 28.53
C ARG A 206 11.13 -35.60 28.60
N VAL A 207 12.42 -35.66 28.29
CA VAL A 207 13.30 -34.50 28.08
C VAL A 207 13.75 -34.48 26.62
N LYS A 208 13.76 -33.30 25.99
CA LYS A 208 14.23 -33.13 24.61
C LYS A 208 14.96 -31.80 24.44
N GLY A 209 16.21 -31.81 24.02
CA GLY A 209 16.99 -30.59 23.84
C GLY A 209 17.36 -29.94 25.18
N LYS A 210 17.28 -28.61 25.26
CA LYS A 210 17.73 -27.81 26.41
C LYS A 210 16.59 -27.62 27.41
N ILE A 211 16.82 -27.94 28.68
CA ILE A 211 15.84 -27.66 29.75
C ILE A 211 15.90 -26.17 30.12
N LEU A 212 14.76 -25.48 30.10
CA LEU A 212 14.65 -24.08 30.52
C LEU A 212 14.44 -24.00 32.03
N ILE A 213 15.54 -24.00 32.79
CA ILE A 213 15.52 -24.08 34.27
C ILE A 213 14.59 -23.04 34.93
N GLY A 214 14.68 -21.78 34.54
CA GLY A 214 13.86 -20.72 35.13
C GLY A 214 12.36 -20.92 34.91
N GLN A 215 11.97 -21.41 33.72
CA GLN A 215 10.57 -21.74 33.44
C GLN A 215 10.14 -23.04 34.12
N GLN A 216 11.02 -24.05 34.17
CA GLN A 216 10.78 -25.32 34.83
C GLN A 216 10.47 -25.16 36.32
N ILE A 217 11.24 -24.33 37.02
CA ILE A 217 11.01 -24.07 38.45
C ILE A 217 9.63 -23.43 38.66
N LYS A 218 9.32 -22.39 37.87
CA LYS A 218 8.06 -21.63 37.98
C LYS A 218 6.83 -22.45 37.60
N GLN A 219 6.90 -23.20 36.50
CA GLN A 219 5.74 -23.88 35.94
C GLN A 219 5.49 -25.25 36.58
N ASN A 220 6.55 -25.98 36.92
CA ASN A 220 6.44 -27.37 37.34
C ASN A 220 6.86 -27.59 38.79
N VAL A 221 8.06 -27.14 39.20
CA VAL A 221 8.57 -27.41 40.56
C VAL A 221 7.68 -26.79 41.65
N PHE A 222 7.38 -25.50 41.55
CA PHE A 222 6.51 -24.82 42.53
C PHE A 222 5.05 -25.33 42.53
N LYS A 223 4.62 -25.97 41.44
CA LYS A 223 3.28 -26.56 41.32
C LYS A 223 3.26 -28.07 41.59
N ASN A 224 4.37 -28.63 42.09
CA ASN A 224 4.56 -30.06 42.35
C ASN A 224 4.30 -30.98 41.14
N ARG A 225 4.58 -30.50 39.92
CA ARG A 225 4.45 -31.27 38.65
C ARG A 225 5.80 -31.79 38.20
N LEU A 226 6.43 -32.64 39.00
CA LEU A 226 7.84 -33.06 38.80
C LEU A 226 8.07 -33.94 37.55
N ILE A 227 7.00 -34.52 37.01
CA ILE A 227 7.04 -35.43 35.85
C ILE A 227 7.16 -34.66 34.53
N SER A 228 6.72 -33.39 34.51
CA SER A 228 6.76 -32.55 33.33
C SER A 228 8.03 -31.69 33.31
N THR A 229 8.64 -31.55 32.14
CA THR A 229 9.87 -30.77 31.95
C THR A 229 9.74 -29.77 30.80
N VAL A 230 9.95 -28.48 31.09
CA VAL A 230 9.96 -27.41 30.09
C VAL A 230 11.27 -27.46 29.32
N CYS A 231 11.16 -27.73 28.02
CA CYS A 231 12.28 -27.96 27.13
C CYS A 231 12.22 -27.07 25.88
N GLU A 232 13.36 -26.54 25.46
CA GLU A 232 13.58 -25.87 24.18
C GLU A 232 14.37 -26.78 23.24
N TYR A 233 13.83 -27.05 22.06
CA TYR A 233 14.48 -27.87 21.04
C TYR A 233 14.17 -27.36 19.63
N GLN A 234 14.99 -27.77 18.66
CA GLN A 234 14.78 -27.40 17.26
C GLN A 234 13.92 -28.45 16.55
N VAL A 235 12.98 -27.98 15.73
CA VAL A 235 12.12 -28.79 14.85
C VAL A 235 12.36 -28.38 13.42
N PHE A 236 12.54 -29.36 12.53
CA PHE A 236 12.56 -29.11 11.09
C PHE A 236 11.14 -29.18 10.55
N GLY A 237 10.64 -28.06 10.01
CA GLY A 237 9.28 -27.98 9.53
C GLY A 237 8.97 -26.69 8.78
N GLU A 238 7.69 -26.45 8.54
CA GLU A 238 7.18 -25.31 7.79
C GLU A 238 6.71 -24.16 8.69
N ASP A 239 6.63 -24.35 10.02
CA ASP A 239 6.17 -23.32 10.99
C ASP A 239 7.28 -22.33 11.40
N SER A 240 8.12 -21.98 10.43
CA SER A 240 9.16 -20.96 10.58
C SER A 240 8.54 -19.58 10.82
N ILE A 241 9.28 -18.68 11.45
CA ILE A 241 8.75 -17.33 11.71
C ILE A 241 8.46 -16.57 10.41
N GLU A 242 9.22 -16.81 9.36
CA GLU A 242 9.00 -16.24 8.03
C GLU A 242 7.66 -16.71 7.46
N ASN A 243 7.34 -18.00 7.57
CA ASN A 243 6.08 -18.53 7.10
C ASN A 243 4.90 -18.09 7.99
N ARG A 244 5.10 -17.95 9.30
CA ARG A 244 4.12 -17.35 10.22
C ARG A 244 3.85 -15.88 9.89
N PHE A 245 4.88 -15.12 9.52
CA PHE A 245 4.75 -13.75 9.02
C PHE A 245 3.96 -13.71 7.70
N LEU A 246 4.31 -14.56 6.73
CA LEU A 246 3.55 -14.66 5.46
C LEU A 246 2.07 -14.99 5.71
N LYS A 247 1.77 -15.90 6.64
CA LYS A 247 0.40 -16.21 7.06
C LYS A 247 -0.31 -14.98 7.60
N ARG A 248 0.33 -14.22 8.48
CA ARG A 248 -0.24 -12.99 9.08
C ARG A 248 -0.55 -11.94 8.02
N VAL A 249 0.38 -11.70 7.09
CA VAL A 249 0.18 -10.74 5.98
C VAL A 249 -0.91 -11.23 5.03
N TYR A 250 -0.97 -12.54 4.74
CA TYR A 250 -2.03 -13.13 3.94
C TYR A 250 -3.42 -12.94 4.57
N LEU A 251 -3.56 -13.17 5.88
CA LEU A 251 -4.82 -12.94 6.59
C LEU A 251 -5.25 -11.47 6.53
N PHE A 252 -4.30 -10.54 6.65
CA PHE A 252 -4.56 -9.11 6.45
C PHE A 252 -5.06 -8.81 5.03
N CYS A 253 -4.38 -9.35 4.01
CA CYS A 253 -4.76 -9.16 2.62
C CYS A 253 -6.15 -9.75 2.32
N ALA A 254 -6.46 -10.95 2.82
CA ALA A 254 -7.76 -11.59 2.64
C ALA A 254 -8.88 -10.72 3.24
N LYS A 255 -8.70 -10.26 4.48
CA LYS A 255 -9.65 -9.34 5.14
C LYS A 255 -9.78 -8.01 4.40
N TYR A 256 -8.68 -7.48 3.86
CA TYR A 256 -8.71 -6.23 3.08
C TYR A 256 -9.55 -6.39 1.82
N VAL A 257 -9.36 -7.48 1.07
CA VAL A 257 -10.13 -7.78 -0.15
C VAL A 257 -11.62 -7.95 0.16
N GLU A 258 -11.97 -8.62 1.25
CA GLU A 258 -13.35 -8.80 1.71
C GLU A 258 -14.02 -7.45 2.05
N ASN A 259 -13.32 -6.57 2.78
CA ASN A 259 -13.87 -5.27 3.20
C ASN A 259 -13.95 -4.25 2.06
N ASN A 260 -13.08 -4.36 1.07
CA ASN A 260 -12.92 -3.39 -0.01
C ASN A 260 -13.38 -3.95 -1.35
N ALA A 261 -14.51 -4.67 -1.35
CA ALA A 261 -15.05 -5.35 -2.53
C ALA A 261 -15.19 -4.42 -3.75
N ASN A 262 -15.43 -3.12 -3.55
CA ASN A 262 -15.52 -2.13 -4.63
C ASN A 262 -14.31 -2.11 -5.56
N PHE A 263 -13.09 -2.28 -5.03
CA PHE A 263 -11.87 -2.31 -5.85
C PHE A 263 -11.63 -3.64 -6.56
N PHE A 264 -12.37 -4.69 -6.21
CA PHE A 264 -12.13 -6.06 -6.65
C PHE A 264 -13.36 -6.71 -7.29
N LYS A 265 -14.43 -5.94 -7.56
CA LYS A 265 -15.81 -6.42 -7.73
C LYS A 265 -16.08 -7.32 -8.94
N ASP A 266 -15.18 -7.41 -9.92
CA ASP A 266 -15.37 -8.23 -11.13
C ASP A 266 -14.29 -9.30 -11.35
N ARG A 267 -13.47 -9.58 -10.33
CA ARG A 267 -12.22 -10.33 -10.47
C ARG A 267 -12.31 -11.72 -9.85
N ASN A 268 -12.93 -12.67 -10.56
CA ASN A 268 -12.94 -14.10 -10.20
C ASN A 268 -11.54 -14.67 -9.89
N ASN A 269 -10.47 -14.02 -10.38
CA ASN A 269 -9.09 -14.44 -10.17
C ASN A 269 -8.56 -14.21 -8.74
N ILE A 270 -8.92 -13.13 -8.03
CA ILE A 270 -8.34 -12.87 -6.70
C ILE A 270 -8.92 -13.81 -5.65
N SER A 271 -10.25 -13.99 -5.66
CA SER A 271 -10.91 -14.95 -4.78
C SER A 271 -10.35 -16.36 -4.99
N TRP A 272 -10.10 -16.76 -6.24
CA TRP A 272 -9.43 -18.02 -6.55
C TRP A 272 -8.00 -18.09 -5.98
N ILE A 273 -7.19 -17.04 -6.11
CA ILE A 273 -5.83 -16.99 -5.52
C ILE A 273 -5.88 -17.16 -4.01
N ILE A 274 -6.81 -16.46 -3.33
CA ILE A 274 -6.98 -16.55 -1.88
C ILE A 274 -7.33 -17.99 -1.49
N ASN A 275 -8.30 -18.61 -2.18
CA ASN A 275 -8.71 -19.98 -1.92
C ASN A 275 -7.62 -21.01 -2.23
N TYR A 276 -6.79 -20.76 -3.24
CA TYR A 276 -5.63 -21.60 -3.56
C TYR A 276 -4.55 -21.56 -2.49
N ILE A 277 -4.28 -20.39 -1.91
CA ILE A 277 -3.23 -20.22 -0.88
C ILE A 277 -3.67 -20.78 0.48
N ARG A 278 -4.97 -20.68 0.81
CA ARG A 278 -5.52 -20.99 2.13
C ARG A 278 -5.06 -22.32 2.74
N PRO A 279 -5.13 -23.48 2.03
CA PRO A 279 -4.81 -24.79 2.62
C PRO A 279 -3.35 -24.91 3.07
N THR A 280 -2.45 -24.18 2.39
CA THR A 280 -1.00 -24.25 2.68
C THR A 280 -0.67 -23.71 4.07
N PHE A 281 -1.46 -22.74 4.57
CA PHE A 281 -1.23 -22.08 5.84
C PHE A 281 -2.02 -22.66 7.01
N GLU A 282 -2.77 -23.75 6.82
CA GLU A 282 -3.55 -24.39 7.90
C GLU A 282 -2.67 -24.90 9.04
N LYS A 283 -1.50 -25.46 8.70
CA LYS A 283 -0.57 -26.08 9.66
C LYS A 283 0.41 -25.10 10.32
N ILE A 284 0.34 -23.81 9.95
CA ILE A 284 1.27 -22.77 10.39
C ILE A 284 0.59 -21.95 11.48
N SER A 285 1.30 -21.58 12.54
CA SER A 285 0.75 -20.72 13.60
C SER A 285 0.55 -19.28 13.12
N SER A 286 -0.43 -18.58 13.67
CA SER A 286 -0.65 -17.15 13.39
C SER A 286 0.14 -16.24 14.33
N GLU A 287 0.79 -16.80 15.35
CA GLU A 287 1.53 -16.05 16.37
C GLU A 287 2.92 -15.67 15.86
N VAL A 288 3.16 -14.36 15.82
CA VAL A 288 4.42 -13.78 15.36
C VAL A 288 4.90 -12.79 16.41
N ASP A 289 6.04 -13.07 17.03
CA ASP A 289 6.75 -12.12 17.87
C ASP A 289 7.45 -11.09 16.98
N LEU A 290 7.11 -9.81 17.17
CA LEU A 290 7.68 -8.71 16.40
C LEU A 290 9.14 -8.44 16.76
N HIS A 291 9.60 -8.87 17.94
CA HIS A 291 10.99 -8.72 18.35
C HIS A 291 11.92 -9.64 17.55
N GLU A 292 11.53 -10.89 17.33
CA GLU A 292 12.30 -11.86 16.55
C GLU A 292 12.42 -11.44 15.08
N ILE A 293 11.47 -10.65 14.54
CA ILE A 293 11.52 -10.15 13.15
C ILE A 293 12.66 -9.14 12.93
N LYS A 294 12.94 -8.27 13.91
CA LYS A 294 13.96 -7.21 13.76
C LYS A 294 15.37 -7.79 13.60
N ASP A 295 15.62 -8.96 14.18
CA ASP A 295 16.92 -9.63 14.08
C ASP A 295 17.20 -10.15 12.66
N PHE A 296 16.17 -10.28 11.80
CA PHE A 296 16.34 -10.67 10.39
C PHE A 296 16.83 -9.52 9.49
N GLU A 297 16.69 -8.25 9.88
CA GLU A 297 17.24 -7.13 9.08
C GLU A 297 18.77 -7.17 9.01
N ASN A 298 19.42 -7.80 10.01
CA ASN A 298 20.86 -8.04 10.04
C ASN A 298 21.26 -9.43 9.48
N GLY A 299 20.27 -10.26 9.18
CA GLY A 299 20.41 -11.61 8.64
C GLY A 299 20.39 -11.60 7.11
N ASP A 300 21.60 -11.60 6.55
CA ASP A 300 21.93 -11.75 5.14
C ASP A 300 20.97 -12.65 4.29
N TYR A 301 20.53 -12.11 3.14
CA TYR A 301 20.07 -12.82 1.91
C TYR A 301 18.66 -13.47 1.78
N LEU A 302 17.54 -12.79 2.12
CA LEU A 302 16.20 -13.25 1.63
C LEU A 302 15.57 -12.43 0.49
N PHE A 303 15.96 -11.15 0.30
CA PHE A 303 15.36 -10.29 -0.74
C PHE A 303 16.34 -9.78 -1.80
N ARG A 304 17.62 -10.16 -1.74
CA ARG A 304 18.61 -9.88 -2.80
C ARG A 304 18.71 -11.09 -3.75
N ASN A 305 17.67 -11.34 -4.53
CA ASN A 305 17.80 -12.12 -5.77
C ASN A 305 16.70 -11.71 -6.75
N GLY A 306 16.90 -10.53 -7.32
CA GLY A 306 16.30 -10.06 -8.56
C GLY A 306 17.30 -9.10 -9.18
N ARG A 307 18.27 -9.64 -9.93
CA ARG A 307 18.97 -8.86 -10.96
C ARG A 307 18.11 -8.84 -12.21
#